data_AF-A0A539DUR9-F1
#
_entry.id   AF-A0A539DUR9-F1
#
_cell.length_a   1.000
_cell.length_b   1.000
_cell.length_c   1.000
_cell.angle_alpha   90.00
_cell.angle_beta   90.00
_cell.angle_gamma   90.00
#
_symmetry.space_group_name_H-M   'P 1'
#
loop_
_entity.id
_entity.type
_entity.pdbx_description
1 polymer ?
#
loop_
_entity_poly.entity_id
_entity_poly.type
_entity_poly.pdbx_seq_one_letter_code
_entity_poly.pdbx_strand_id
1 'polypeptide(L)' 'MMVSRPLGVLVAAHANYVRRDGKIFLCNVENKIKNLMVITRLVSVFEIFNTREGALGSF' A
#
# COMPACT_ATOMS: atom_id res chain seq x y z
N MET A 1 12.47 -5.88 -20.12
CA MET A 1 11.61 -4.77 -20.54
C MET A 1 10.57 -4.52 -19.44
N MET A 2 10.48 -3.27 -18.99
CA MET A 2 10.03 -2.81 -17.68
C MET A 2 8.49 -2.74 -17.55
N VAL A 3 7.90 -3.73 -16.87
CA VAL A 3 6.49 -3.73 -16.42
C VAL A 3 6.35 -3.40 -14.91
N SER A 4 7.27 -2.60 -14.33
CA SER A 4 7.43 -2.44 -12.87
C SER A 4 7.09 -1.05 -12.29
N ARG A 5 6.25 -0.22 -12.94
CA ARG A 5 6.20 1.23 -12.63
C ARG A 5 5.42 1.66 -11.38
N PRO A 6 4.24 1.12 -11.01
CA PRO A 6 3.52 1.59 -9.82
C PRO A 6 3.82 0.78 -8.55
N LEU A 7 3.79 -0.55 -8.63
CA LEU A 7 3.91 -1.42 -7.45
C LEU A 7 5.31 -1.40 -6.84
N GLY A 8 6.35 -1.39 -7.68
CA GLY A 8 7.74 -1.29 -7.21
C GLY A 8 8.02 0.02 -6.47
N VAL A 9 7.44 1.13 -6.96
CA VAL A 9 7.53 2.44 -6.29
C VAL A 9 6.77 2.43 -4.98
N LEU A 10 5.58 1.81 -4.93
CA LEU A 10 4.81 1.67 -3.69
C LEU A 10 5.60 0.90 -2.63
N VAL A 11 6.21 -0.23 -3.01
CA VAL A 11 7.00 -1.07 -2.10
C VAL A 11 8.26 -0.33 -1.64
N ALA A 12 8.94 0.39 -2.54
CA ALA A 12 10.09 1.20 -2.19
C ALA A 12 9.72 2.33 -1.23
N ALA A 13 8.58 3.00 -1.44
CA ALA A 13 8.06 4.00 -0.53
C ALA A 13 7.76 3.38 0.83
N HIS A 14 6.98 2.30 0.88
CA HIS A 14 6.68 1.58 2.12
C HIS A 14 7.93 1.21 2.90
N ALA A 15 8.92 0.58 2.24
CA ALA A 15 10.18 0.21 2.87
C ALA A 15 10.93 1.43 3.44
N ASN A 16 10.90 2.58 2.76
CA ASN A 16 11.52 3.80 3.26
C ASN A 16 10.84 4.36 4.52
N TYR A 17 9.50 4.33 4.58
CA TYR A 17 8.76 4.82 5.75
C TYR A 17 8.91 3.85 6.93
N VAL A 18 8.79 2.53 6.72
CA VAL A 18 8.98 1.52 7.77
C VAL A 18 10.37 1.60 8.39
N ARG A 19 11.41 1.86 7.58
CA ARG A 19 12.78 2.06 8.09
C ARG A 19 12.93 3.29 9.00
N ARG A 20 11.97 4.20 8.99
CA ARG A 20 11.93 5.40 9.82
C ARG A 20 10.86 5.30 10.91
N ASP A 21 10.40 4.08 11.21
CA ASP A 21 9.29 3.80 12.14
C ASP A 21 7.95 4.43 11.71
N GLY A 22 7.83 4.81 10.43
CA GLY A 22 6.61 5.36 9.86
C GLY A 22 5.72 4.28 9.25
N LYS A 23 4.41 4.47 9.36
CA LYS A 23 3.40 3.62 8.71
C LYS A 23 2.79 4.32 7.49
N ILE A 24 2.49 3.54 6.45
CA ILE A 24 1.74 4.02 5.29
C ILE A 24 0.41 3.27 5.22
N PHE A 25 -0.66 4.04 5.18
CA PHE A 25 -2.01 3.52 4.98
C PHE A 25 -2.51 3.87 3.59
N LEU A 26 -3.07 2.88 2.89
CA LEU A 26 -3.71 3.10 1.61
C LEU A 26 -5.21 3.27 1.83
N CYS A 27 -5.78 4.36 1.34
CA CYS A 27 -7.21 4.65 1.45
C CYS A 27 -7.89 4.56 0.08
N ASN A 28 -9.13 4.07 0.04
CA ASN A 28 -9.99 4.09 -1.15
C ASN A 28 -9.33 3.46 -2.40
N VAL A 29 -8.61 2.35 -2.22
CA VAL A 29 -7.96 1.63 -3.32
C VAL A 29 -9.01 0.93 -4.18
N GLU A 30 -9.03 1.22 -5.47
CA GLU A 30 -9.91 0.53 -6.42
C GLU A 30 -9.73 -1.00 -6.38
N ASN A 31 -10.83 -1.73 -6.54
CA ASN A 31 -10.83 -3.20 -6.57
C ASN A 31 -9.83 -3.78 -7.58
N LYS A 32 -9.61 -3.11 -8.73
CA LYS A 32 -8.62 -3.55 -9.73
C LYS A 32 -7.19 -3.53 -9.17
N ILE A 33 -6.82 -2.49 -8.43
CA ILE A 33 -5.51 -2.37 -7.80
C ILE A 33 -5.39 -3.32 -6.60
N LYS A 34 -6.46 -3.46 -5.81
CA LYS A 34 -6.53 -4.41 -4.70
C LYS A 34 -6.31 -5.84 -5.20
N ASN A 35 -6.94 -6.24 -6.31
CA ASN A 35 -6.75 -7.56 -6.91
C ASN A 35 -5.31 -7.78 -7.37
N LEU A 36 -4.66 -6.76 -7.97
CA LEU A 36 -3.24 -6.84 -8.32
C LEU A 36 -2.35 -6.99 -7.07
N MET A 37 -2.65 -6.29 -5.98
CA MET A 37 -1.95 -6.41 -4.70
C MET A 37 -2.16 -7.78 -4.04
N VAL A 38 -3.34 -8.38 -4.19
CA VAL A 38 -3.62 -9.74 -3.71
C VAL A 38 -2.81 -10.77 -4.48
N ILE A 39 -2.80 -10.69 -5.82
CA ILE A 39 -2.02 -11.60 -6.68
C ILE A 39 -0.53 -11.50 -6.37
N THR A 40 -0.03 -10.29 -6.16
CA THR A 40 1.38 -10.02 -5.84
C THR A 40 1.73 -10.19 -4.37
N ARG A 41 0.78 -10.62 -3.52
CA ARG A 41 0.89 -10.73 -2.05
C ARG A 41 1.31 -9.44 -1.33
N LEU A 42 1.20 -8.29 -1.98
CA LEU A 42 1.46 -6.98 -1.39
C LEU A 42 0.33 -6.53 -0.46
N VAL A 43 -0.85 -7.13 -0.54
CA VAL A 43 -1.98 -6.78 0.36
C VAL A 43 -1.65 -7.00 1.84
N SER A 44 -0.72 -7.91 2.16
CA SER A 44 -0.27 -8.14 3.55
C SER A 44 0.85 -7.18 3.98
N VAL A 45 1.43 -6.43 3.03
CA VAL A 45 2.51 -5.47 3.27
C VAL A 45 1.93 -4.09 3.55
N PHE A 46 0.79 -3.76 2.95
CA PHE A 46 0.12 -2.47 3.13
C PHE A 46 -1.16 -2.63 3.94
N GLU A 47 -1.36 -1.75 4.92
CA GLU A 47 -2.65 -1.64 5.60
C GLU A 47 -3.60 -0.79 4.74
N ILE A 48 -4.72 -1.41 4.32
CA ILE A 48 -5.70 -0.79 3.41
C ILE A 48 -6.99 -0.49 4.15
N PHE A 49 -7.38 0.77 4.12
CA PHE A 49 -8.62 1.28 4.69
C PHE A 49 -9.59 1.72 3.60
N ASN A 50 -10.89 1.58 3.85
CA ASN A 50 -11.91 2.06 2.92
C ASN A 50 -12.07 3.59 2.99
N THR A 51 -11.91 4.16 4.18
CA THR A 51 -12.11 5.60 4.42
C THR A 51 -10.86 6.24 5.02
N ARG A 52 -10.71 7.54 4.79
CA ARG A 52 -9.61 8.33 5.34
C ARG A 52 -9.70 8.39 6.87
N GLU A 53 -10.90 8.52 7.42
CA GLU A 53 -11.11 8.58 8.87
C GLU A 53 -10.68 7.28 9.55
N GLY A 54 -10.95 6.13 8.91
CA GLY A 54 -10.51 4.82 9.41
C GLY A 54 -8.99 4.69 9.47
N ALA A 55 -8.28 5.22 8.46
CA ALA A 55 -6.82 5.24 8.49
C ALA A 55 -6.27 6.19 9.55
N LEU A 56 -6.89 7.36 9.71
CA LEU A 56 -6.48 8.35 10.72
C LEU A 56 -6.64 7.83 12.16
N GLY A 57 -7.66 7.01 12.42
CA GLY A 57 -7.85 6.37 13.73
C GLY A 57 -6.87 5.24 14.05
N SER A 58 -6.04 4.84 13.09
CA SER A 58 -5.09 3.72 13.23
C SER A 58 -3.62 4.17 13.41
N PHE A 59 -3.37 5.48 13.44
CA PHE A 59 -2.09 6.07 13.86
C PHE A 59 -2.00 6.12 15.39
#